data_AF-A0A951I595-F1
#
_entry.id   AF-A0A951I595-F1
#
_cell.length_a   1.000
_cell.length_b   1.000
_cell.length_c   1.000
_cell.angle_alpha   90.00
_cell.angle_beta   90.00
_cell.angle_gamma   90.00
#
_symmetry.space_group_name_H-M   'P 1'
#
loop_
_entity.id
_entity.type
_entity.pdbx_description
1 polymer ?
#
loop_
_entity_poly.entity_id
_entity_poly.type
_entity_poly.pdbx_seq_one_letter_code
_entity_poly.pdbx_strand_id
1 'polypeptide(L)' 'MKSIKDILFVVLGLAAAAVAIHQIWTFLSLPGTDTGKGHLWTAIAAAVVACIFGVLFLMGRVNKEEEIHITQ' A
#
# COMPACT_ATOMS: atom_id res chain seq x y z
N MET A 1 -11.38 5.93 18.33
CA MET A 1 -11.01 7.07 17.43
C MET A 1 -10.09 6.52 16.35
N LYS A 2 -10.36 6.75 15.05
CA LYS A 2 -9.38 6.43 14.00
C LYS A 2 -8.16 7.34 14.23
N SER A 3 -6.98 6.76 14.40
CA SER A 3 -5.78 7.56 14.55
C SER A 3 -5.51 8.29 13.25
N ILE A 4 -5.06 9.54 13.29
CA ILE A 4 -4.69 10.28 12.07
C ILE A 4 -3.64 9.52 11.26
N LYS A 5 -2.79 8.73 11.95
CA LYS A 5 -1.83 7.81 11.35
C LYS A 5 -2.50 6.72 10.50
N ASP A 6 -3.61 6.15 10.97
CA ASP A 6 -4.34 5.12 10.21
C ASP A 6 -4.93 5.69 8.93
N ILE A 7 -5.43 6.93 8.99
CA ILE A 7 -5.95 7.64 7.83
C ILE A 7 -4.83 7.88 6.82
N LEU A 8 -3.66 8.33 7.28
CA LEU A 8 -2.49 8.55 6.42
C LEU A 8 -2.02 7.24 5.77
N PHE A 9 -1.94 6.12 6.51
CA PHE A 9 -1.54 4.84 5.93
C PHE A 9 -2.51 4.35 4.85
N VAL A 10 -3.82 4.52 5.05
CA VAL A 10 -4.81 4.17 4.01
C VAL A 10 -4.67 5.08 2.80
N VAL A 11 -4.60 6.39 2.99
CA VAL A 11 -4.51 7.36 1.89
C VAL A 11 -3.23 7.16 1.08
N LEU A 12 -2.08 7.01 1.75
CA LEU A 12 -0.79 6.77 1.09
C LEU A 12 -0.75 5.39 0.41
N GLY A 13 -1.31 4.37 1.03
CA GLY A 13 -1.43 3.03 0.43
C GLY A 13 -2.27 3.04 -0.85
N LEU A 14 -3.42 3.72 -0.84
CA LEU A 14 -4.29 3.86 -2.01
C LEU A 14 -3.64 4.71 -3.11
N ALA A 15 -2.97 5.80 -2.76
CA ALA A 15 -2.25 6.62 -3.73
C ALA A 15 -1.11 5.83 -4.40
N ALA A 16 -0.33 5.08 -3.62
CA ALA A 16 0.72 4.21 -4.15
C ALA A 16 0.15 3.10 -5.06
N ALA A 17 -0.99 2.50 -4.69
CA ALA A 17 -1.67 1.52 -5.53
C ALA A 17 -2.15 2.13 -6.87
N ALA A 18 -2.70 3.34 -6.85
CA ALA A 18 -3.11 4.04 -8.07
C ALA A 18 -1.91 4.32 -9.01
N VAL A 19 -0.78 4.75 -8.45
CA VAL A 19 0.47 4.94 -9.21
C VAL A 19 0.97 3.62 -9.79
N ALA A 20 0.93 2.52 -9.02
CA ALA A 20 1.32 1.20 -9.50
C ALA A 20 0.47 0.77 -10.71
N ILE A 21 -0.85 0.94 -10.62
CA ILE A 21 -1.80 0.62 -11.71
C ILE A 21 -1.48 1.46 -12.95
N HIS A 22 -1.30 2.78 -12.79
CA HIS A 22 -0.98 3.67 -13.89
C HIS A 22 0.32 3.27 -14.61
N GLN A 23 1.38 2.97 -13.85
CA GLN A 23 2.67 2.59 -14.42
C GLN A 23 2.63 1.24 -15.12
N ILE A 24 1.89 0.26 -14.59
CA ILE A 24 1.66 -1.02 -15.27
C ILE A 24 0.85 -0.83 -16.55
N TRP A 25 -0.20 -0.02 -16.52
CA TRP A 25 -1.00 0.27 -17.71
C TRP A 25 -0.14 0.91 -18.79
N THR A 26 0.68 1.89 -18.40
CA THR A 26 1.60 2.59 -19.31
C THR A 26 2.61 1.63 -19.91
N PHE A 27 3.21 0.76 -19.08
CA PHE A 27 4.11 -0.30 -19.54
C PHE A 27 3.47 -1.20 -20.61
N LEU A 28 2.23 -1.64 -20.38
CA LEU A 28 1.49 -2.51 -21.30
C LEU A 28 1.07 -1.79 -22.59
N SER A 29 0.93 -0.47 -22.56
CA SER A 29 0.47 0.35 -23.69
C SER A 29 1.60 0.83 -24.60
N LEU A 30 2.86 0.73 -24.17
CA LEU A 30 4.02 1.19 -24.93
C LEU A 30 4.57 0.09 -25.85
N PRO A 31 4.63 0.30 -27.18
CA PRO A 31 5.28 -0.63 -28.09
C PRO A 31 6.81 -0.49 -28.00
N GLY A 32 7.50 -1.59 -27.67
CA GLY A 32 8.97 -1.65 -27.62
C GLY A 32 9.54 -1.91 -26.23
N THR A 33 10.29 -3.00 -26.10
CA THR A 33 10.76 -3.57 -24.81
C THR A 33 11.77 -2.70 -24.05
N ASP A 34 12.41 -1.72 -24.70
CA ASP A 34 13.47 -0.94 -24.07
C ASP A 34 12.99 0.36 -23.41
N THR A 35 11.89 0.96 -23.88
CA THR A 35 11.29 2.13 -23.21
C THR A 35 10.37 1.72 -22.05
N GLY A 36 9.85 0.48 -22.05
CA GLY A 36 8.92 -0.01 -21.04
C GLY A 36 9.54 -0.40 -19.69
N LYS A 37 10.80 -0.85 -19.65
CA LYS A 37 11.43 -1.43 -18.44
C LYS A 37 11.40 -0.48 -17.23
N GLY A 38 11.54 0.83 -17.46
CA GLY A 38 11.44 1.84 -16.40
C GLY A 38 10.06 1.88 -15.76
N HIS A 39 9.00 1.85 -16.57
CA HIS A 39 7.61 1.84 -16.09
C HIS A 39 7.33 0.58 -15.25
N LEU A 40 7.80 -0.59 -15.70
CA LEU A 40 7.64 -1.83 -14.93
C LEU A 40 8.31 -1.75 -13.55
N TRP A 41 9.56 -1.30 -13.47
CA TRP A 41 10.26 -1.16 -12.18
C TRP A 41 9.57 -0.16 -11.25
N THR A 42 9.09 0.97 -11.78
CA THR A 42 8.34 1.94 -10.97
C THR A 42 7.00 1.39 -10.49
N ALA A 43 6.31 0.56 -11.30
CA ALA A 43 5.08 -0.09 -10.90
C ALA A 43 5.31 -1.08 -9.75
N ILE A 44 6.37 -1.89 -9.85
CA ILE A 44 6.77 -2.83 -8.79
C ILE A 44 7.10 -2.08 -7.50
N ALA A 45 7.91 -1.01 -7.57
CA ALA A 45 8.26 -0.22 -6.40
C ALA A 45 7.02 0.40 -5.74
N ALA A 46 6.10 0.98 -6.53
CA ALA A 46 4.85 1.55 -6.04
C ALA A 46 3.94 0.50 -5.40
N ALA A 47 3.87 -0.72 -5.98
CA ALA A 47 3.10 -1.83 -5.42
C ALA A 47 3.67 -2.30 -4.07
N VAL A 48 5.00 -2.40 -3.94
CA VAL A 48 5.65 -2.73 -2.67
C VAL A 48 5.33 -1.69 -1.59
N VAL A 49 5.40 -0.40 -1.94
CA VAL A 49 5.04 0.69 -1.01
C VAL A 49 3.57 0.61 -0.58
N ALA A 50 2.65 0.34 -1.51
CA ALA A 50 1.23 0.15 -1.19
C ALA A 50 1.03 -1.02 -0.20
N CYS A 51 1.73 -2.14 -0.42
CA CYS A 51 1.69 -3.29 0.49
C CYS A 51 2.22 -2.94 1.89
N ILE A 52 3.35 -2.23 1.99
CA ILE A 52 3.92 -1.81 3.28
C ILE A 52 2.91 -0.98 4.07
N PHE A 53 2.31 0.04 3.45
CA PHE A 53 1.30 0.87 4.12
C PHE A 53 0.05 0.07 4.51
N GLY A 54 -0.37 -0.89 3.67
CA GLY A 54 -1.45 -1.82 3.99
C GLY A 54 -1.15 -2.67 5.23
N VAL A 55 0.06 -3.23 5.33
CA VAL A 55 0.50 -4.00 6.50
C VAL A 55 0.54 -3.12 7.75
N LEU A 56 1.12 -1.93 7.68
CA LEU A 56 1.18 -0.99 8.82
C LEU A 56 -0.21 -0.62 9.33
N PHE A 57 -1.17 -0.41 8.41
CA PHE A 57 -2.56 -0.16 8.77
C PHE A 57 -3.20 -1.36 9.48
N LEU A 58 -2.96 -2.59 9.01
CA LEU A 58 -3.50 -3.80 9.62
C LEU A 58 -2.87 -4.09 10.99
N MET A 59 -1.56 -3.91 11.15
CA MET A 59 -0.86 -4.11 12.43
C MET A 59 -1.43 -3.21 13.54
N GLY A 60 -1.78 -1.96 13.21
CA GLY A 60 -2.42 -1.05 14.17
C GLY A 60 -3.82 -1.48 14.63
N ARG A 61 -4.44 -2.45 13.96
CA ARG A 61 -5.79 -2.96 14.29
C ARG A 61 -5.80 -4.34 14.94
N VAL A 62 -4.83 -5.21 14.63
CA VAL A 62 -4.80 -6.58 15.15
C VAL A 62 -4.33 -6.64 16.61
N ASN A 63 -3.60 -5.64 17.10
CA ASN A 63 -2.95 -5.68 18.43
C ASN A 63 -3.70 -4.95 19.56
N LYS A 64 -5.03 -4.85 19.50
CA LYS A 64 -5.80 -4.36 20.65
C LYS A 64 -6.16 -5.56 21.52
N GLU A 65 -5.27 -5.90 22.44
CA GLU A 65 -5.58 -6.86 23.49
C GLU A 65 -6.76 -6.30 24.30
N GLU A 66 -7.87 -7.03 24.31
CA GLU A 66 -8.90 -6.83 25.32
C GLU A 66 -8.25 -7.06 26.68
N GLU A 67 -8.28 -6.06 27.55
CA GLU A 67 -7.99 -6.28 28.96
C GLU A 67 -8.99 -7.33 29.45
N ILE A 68 -8.51 -8.55 29.69
CA ILE A 68 -9.32 -9.59 30.30
C ILE A 68 -9.50 -9.15 31.75
N HIS A 69 -10.61 -8.47 32.03
CA HIS A 69 -11.04 -8.23 33.39
C HIS A 69 -11.40 -9.59 34.01
N ILE A 70 -10.39 -10.30 34.54
CA ILE A 70 -10.62 -11.43 35.43
C ILE A 70 -11.21 -10.83 36.71
N THR A 71 -12.54 -10.86 36.82
CA THR A 71 -13.24 -10.62 38.07
C THR A 71 -12.81 -11.70 39.06
N GLN A 72 -12.11 -11.29 40.13
CA GLN A 72 -12.02 -12.11 41.33
C GLN A 72 -13.39 -12.26 41.99
#